data_AF-A0A1Z9CD12-F1
#
_entry.id   AF-A0A1Z9CD12-F1
#
_cell.length_a   1.000
_cell.length_b   1.000
_cell.length_c   1.000
_cell.angle_alpha   90.00
_cell.angle_beta   90.00
_cell.angle_gamma   90.00
#
_symmetry.space_group_name_H-M   'P 1'
#
loop_
_entity.id
_entity.type
_entity.pdbx_description
1 polymer ?
#
loop_
_entity_poly.entity_id
_entity_poly.type
_entity_poly.pdbx_seq_one_letter_code
_entity_poly.pdbx_strand_id
1 'polypeptide(L)' 'MASSLLDKYGNSITQLSLIPSDGGVFEITRNDHLIFSKKKEGRFPEIDEVFTLLD' A
#
# COMPACT_ATOMS: atom_id res chain seq x y z
N MET A 1 8.29 2.00 2.98
CA MET A 1 7.26 1.50 2.04
C MET A 1 6.90 2.52 0.99
N ALA A 2 6.41 3.72 1.34
CA ALA A 2 6.05 4.75 0.35
C ALA A 2 7.19 5.12 -0.62
N SER A 3 8.40 5.32 -0.11
CA SER A 3 9.60 5.55 -0.93
C SER A 3 9.86 4.39 -1.90
N SER A 4 9.88 3.16 -1.40
CA SER A 4 10.10 1.96 -2.23
C SER A 4 9.03 1.78 -3.33
N LEU A 5 7.78 2.18 -3.06
CA LEU A 5 6.72 2.19 -4.07
C LEU A 5 6.95 3.26 -5.13
N LEU A 6 7.36 4.48 -4.73
CA LEU A 6 7.72 5.55 -5.66
C LEU A 6 8.95 5.18 -6.51
N ASP A 7 9.94 4.52 -5.93
CA ASP A 7 11.14 4.10 -6.65
C ASP A 7 10.81 3.09 -7.76
N LYS A 8 9.89 2.14 -7.52
CA LYS A 8 9.48 1.12 -8.51
C LYS A 8 8.44 1.63 -9.50
N TYR A 9 7.43 2.37 -9.03
CA TYR A 9 6.24 2.72 -9.84
C TYR A 9 6.07 4.21 -10.12
N GLY A 10 6.98 5.08 -9.70
CA GLY A 10 6.82 6.54 -9.78
C GLY A 10 6.51 7.07 -11.18
N ASN A 11 6.99 6.40 -12.24
CA ASN A 11 6.69 6.76 -13.63
C ASN A 11 5.38 6.13 -14.18
N SER A 12 4.78 5.21 -13.43
CA SER A 12 3.60 4.42 -13.84
C SER A 12 2.34 4.81 -13.06
N ILE A 13 2.43 5.67 -12.05
CA ILE A 13 1.31 6.12 -11.23
C ILE A 13 1.08 7.61 -11.40
N THR A 14 -0.18 8.04 -11.30
CA THR A 14 -0.52 9.47 -11.30
C THR A 14 -0.27 10.12 -9.94
N GLN A 15 -0.47 9.36 -8.85
CA GLN A 15 -0.36 9.86 -7.49
C GLN A 15 -0.07 8.71 -6.52
N LEU A 16 0.67 9.02 -5.46
CA LEU A 16 0.74 8.23 -4.24
C LEU A 16 0.32 9.11 -3.06
N SER A 17 -0.64 8.65 -2.27
CA SER A 17 -1.18 9.39 -1.13
C SER A 17 -0.94 8.68 0.19
N LEU A 18 -0.55 9.43 1.21
CA LEU A 18 -0.50 8.99 2.59
C LEU A 18 -1.69 9.59 3.33
N ILE A 19 -2.64 8.75 3.67
CA ILE A 19 -3.87 9.16 4.37
C ILE A 19 -3.72 8.78 5.84
N PRO A 20 -3.61 9.75 6.77
CA PRO A 20 -3.62 9.47 8.19
C PRO A 20 -4.92 8.77 8.58
N SER A 21 -4.82 7.76 9.43
CA SER A 21 -5.96 7.00 9.95
C SER A 21 -5.74 6.68 11.42
N ASP A 22 -6.81 6.32 12.11
CA ASP A 22 -6.82 6.02 13.54
C ASP A 22 -7.14 4.52 13.79
N GLY A 23 -7.01 4.06 15.05
CA GLY A 23 -7.36 2.71 15.46
C GLY A 23 -6.41 1.63 14.93
N GLY A 24 -5.14 1.99 14.72
CA GLY A 24 -4.08 1.07 14.30
C GLY A 24 -4.27 0.49 12.89
N VAL A 25 -5.10 1.13 12.06
CA VAL A 25 -5.37 0.73 10.68
C VAL A 25 -4.14 0.99 9.81
N PHE A 26 -3.82 0.01 8.98
CA PHE A 26 -2.86 0.17 7.89
C PHE A 26 -3.42 -0.54 6.67
N GLU A 27 -3.75 0.23 5.64
CA GLU A 27 -4.41 -0.26 4.43
C GLU A 27 -3.69 0.27 3.20
N ILE A 28 -3.65 -0.56 2.16
CA ILE A 28 -3.13 -0.19 0.86
C ILE A 28 -4.25 -0.39 -0.15
N THR A 29 -4.54 0.66 -0.91
CA THR A 29 -5.54 0.66 -1.96
C THR A 29 -4.90 1.01 -3.31
N ARG A 30 -5.36 0.36 -4.37
CA ARG A 30 -5.02 0.67 -5.78
C ARG A 30 -6.30 1.09 -6.48
N ASN A 31 -6.41 2.36 -6.90
CA ASN A 31 -7.61 2.91 -7.52
C ASN A 31 -8.88 2.58 -6.71
N ASP A 32 -8.86 2.94 -5.42
CA ASP A 32 -9.94 2.68 -4.46
C ASP A 32 -10.24 1.19 -4.15
N HIS A 33 -9.51 0.25 -4.76
CA HIS A 33 -9.61 -1.17 -4.42
C HIS A 33 -8.62 -1.54 -3.32
N LEU A 34 -9.13 -2.04 -2.20
CA LEU A 34 -8.32 -2.55 -1.08
C LEU A 34 -7.54 -3.79 -1.51
N ILE A 35 -6.21 -3.68 -1.53
CA ILE A 35 -5.31 -4.80 -1.84
C ILE A 35 -4.66 -5.39 -0.60
N PHE A 36 -4.55 -4.63 0.49
CA PHE A 36 -4.02 -5.12 1.76
C PHE A 36 -4.66 -4.40 2.95
N SER A 37 -4.94 -5.13 4.03
CA SER A 37 -5.37 -4.54 5.31
C SER A 37 -4.75 -5.26 6.50
N LYS A 38 -4.02 -4.50 7.31
CA LYS A 38 -3.45 -5.00 8.58
C LYS A 38 -4.52 -5.51 9.53
N LYS A 39 -5.73 -4.93 9.52
CA LYS A 39 -6.83 -5.42 10.36
C LYS A 39 -7.32 -6.81 9.93
N LYS A 40 -7.23 -7.14 8.64
CA LYS A 40 -7.58 -8.47 8.11
C LYS A 40 -6.46 -9.48 8.33
N GLU A 41 -5.22 -9.11 8.01
CA GLU A 41 -4.06 -10.01 8.06
C GLU A 41 -3.45 -10.14 9.47
N GLY A 42 -3.74 -9.22 10.38
CA GLY A 42 -3.17 -9.20 11.73
C GLY A 42 -1.68 -8.80 11.79
N ARG A 43 -1.09 -8.41 10.66
CA ARG A 43 0.33 -8.02 10.55
C ARG A 43 0.52 -6.87 9.57
N PHE A 44 1.70 -6.27 9.57
CA PHE A 44 2.12 -5.37 8.49
C PHE A 44 2.48 -6.20 7.24
N PRO A 45 2.32 -5.61 6.03
CA PRO A 45 2.74 -6.28 4.81
C PRO A 45 4.26 -6.25 4.66
N GLU A 46 4.81 -7.28 4.01
CA GLU A 46 6.18 -7.23 3.50
C GLU A 46 6.22 -6.44 2.18
N ILE A 47 7.33 -5.79 1.86
CA ILE A 47 7.40 -4.94 0.66
C ILE A 47 7.18 -5.74 -0.64
N ASP A 48 7.72 -6.95 -0.72
CA ASP A 48 7.61 -7.82 -1.89
C ASP A 48 6.18 -8.35 -2.09
N GLU A 49 5.44 -8.54 -1.00
CA GLU A 49 4.01 -8.89 -1.03
C GLU A 49 3.20 -7.75 -1.65
N VAL A 50 3.46 -6.51 -1.25
CA VAL A 50 2.78 -5.34 -1.82
C VAL A 50 3.08 -5.19 -3.31
N PHE A 51 4.34 -5.42 -3.72
CA PHE A 51 4.70 -5.43 -5.13
C PHE A 51 3.94 -6.48 -5.94
N THR A 52 3.83 -7.70 -5.40
CA THR A 52 3.08 -8.80 -6.04
C THR A 52 1.59 -8.50 -6.17
N LEU A 53 1.00 -7.78 -5.21
CA LEU A 53 -0.40 -7.37 -5.23
C LEU A 53 -0.69 -6.19 -6.18
N LEU A 54 0.35 -5.42 -6.53
CA LEU A 54 0.24 -4.24 -7.38
C LEU A 54 0.52 -4.52 -8.86
N ASP A 55 1.37 -5.51 -9.15
CA ASP A 55 1.64 -6.03 -10.49
C ASP A 55 0.38 -6.70 -11.11
#